data_AF-X1VDS5-F1
#
_entry.id   AF-X1VDS5-F1
#
_cell.length_a   1.000
_cell.length_b   1.000
_cell.length_c   1.000
_cell.angle_alpha   90.00
_cell.angle_beta   90.00
_cell.angle_gamma   90.00
#
_symmetry.space_group_name_H-M   'P 1'
#
loop_
_entity.id
_entity.type
_entity.pdbx_description
1 polymer ?
#
loop_
_entity_poly.entity_id
_entity_poly.type
_entity_poly.pdbx_seq_one_letter_code
_entity_poly.pdbx_strand_id
1 'polypeptide(L)'
;MSLDSPITYAEWYWKHSVDAQNKYFEDAEKDLAGMFRPILKDVIAVEDLPDGYKSFLQEFLEPTSQTTGAVGMRFASEIADSIVSGAISPIVRVANQAMEYNMLSNILTAGQAATLYRRKRIEPELYETYMKYGGYPKEQYDKLYRAIEPFPSIPDLIMYGRYQAGFDNVWGGVAEVYDIDTEDYKIWEWLGRQRLNTIQVQSLLKRGTIDE
;
A
#
# COMPACT_ATOMS: atom_id res chain seq x y z
N MET A 1 -3.62 34.20 47.54
CA MET A 1 -4.18 32.84 47.56
C MET A 1 -3.02 31.88 47.43
N SER A 2 -2.61 31.27 48.53
CA SER A 2 -1.54 30.26 48.54
C SER A 2 -2.24 28.91 48.62
N LEU A 3 -2.09 28.08 47.59
CA LEU A 3 -2.57 26.70 47.59
C LEU A 3 -1.77 25.84 48.60
N ASP A 4 -0.58 26.29 49.01
CA ASP A 4 0.25 25.59 49.99
C ASP A 4 -0.35 25.64 51.41
N SER A 5 -1.01 26.74 51.75
CA SER A 5 -1.64 26.95 53.07
C SER A 5 -3.07 27.50 52.89
N PRO A 6 -4.08 26.65 52.61
CA PRO A 6 -5.44 27.10 52.37
C PRO A 6 -6.06 27.68 53.66
N ILE A 7 -6.54 28.92 53.59
CA ILE A 7 -7.15 29.63 54.73
C ILE A 7 -8.69 29.59 54.63
N THR A 8 -9.20 29.43 53.41
CA THR A 8 -10.64 29.39 53.12
C THR A 8 -11.10 28.03 52.60
N TYR A 9 -12.38 27.69 52.80
CA TYR A 9 -12.96 26.44 52.30
C TYR A 9 -12.84 26.29 50.76
N ALA A 10 -12.93 27.41 50.03
CA ALA A 10 -12.73 27.42 48.58
C ALA A 10 -11.27 27.03 48.22
N GLU A 11 -10.27 27.61 48.88
CA GLU A 11 -8.86 27.25 48.67
C GLU A 11 -8.57 25.79 49.05
N TRP A 12 -9.21 25.28 50.12
CA TRP A 12 -9.10 23.88 50.53
C TRP A 12 -9.69 22.93 49.48
N TYR A 13 -10.89 23.22 48.97
CA TYR A 13 -11.56 22.42 47.94
C TYR A 13 -10.76 22.41 46.63
N TRP A 14 -10.26 23.58 46.20
CA TRP A 14 -9.42 23.68 45.01
C TRP A 14 -8.10 22.92 45.17
N LYS A 15 -7.45 23.01 46.33
CA LYS A 15 -6.25 22.21 46.63
C LYS A 15 -6.55 20.71 46.54
N HIS A 16 -7.62 20.24 47.19
CA HIS A 16 -7.97 18.81 47.18
C HIS A 16 -8.40 18.32 45.79
N SER A 17 -9.01 19.19 44.97
CA SER A 17 -9.33 18.89 43.58
C SER A 17 -8.06 18.74 42.73
N VAL A 18 -7.07 19.62 42.92
CA VAL A 18 -5.76 19.54 42.25
C VAL A 18 -4.98 18.31 42.72
N ASP A 19 -4.97 18.03 44.02
CA ASP A 19 -4.30 16.86 44.60
C ASP A 19 -4.93 15.55 44.12
N ALA A 20 -6.27 15.49 44.00
CA ALA A 20 -6.97 14.34 43.43
C ALA A 20 -6.65 14.14 41.94
N GLN A 21 -6.52 15.24 41.19
CA GLN A 21 -6.17 15.20 39.77
C GLN A 21 -4.71 14.76 39.56
N ASN A 22 -3.78 15.25 40.38
CA ASN A 22 -2.39 14.81 40.39
C ASN A 22 -2.27 13.32 40.68
N LYS A 23 -3.01 12.83 41.69
CA LYS A 23 -3.03 11.41 42.04
C LYS A 23 -3.59 10.53 40.92
N TYR A 24 -4.61 10.99 40.22
CA TYR A 24 -5.14 10.29 39.04
C TYR A 24 -4.09 10.20 37.91
N PHE A 25 -3.31 11.26 37.69
CA PHE A 25 -2.23 11.24 36.70
C PHE A 25 -1.07 10.30 37.11
N GLU A 26 -0.66 10.31 38.37
CA GLU A 26 0.37 9.40 38.90
C GLU A 26 -0.08 7.92 38.79
N ASP A 27 -1.34 7.62 39.10
CA ASP A 27 -1.90 6.27 38.99
C ASP A 27 -2.02 5.82 37.52
N ALA A 28 -2.48 6.70 36.61
CA ALA A 28 -2.56 6.41 35.18
C ALA A 28 -1.18 6.20 34.55
N GLU A 29 -0.18 6.99 34.95
CA GLU A 29 1.21 6.85 34.51
C GLU A 29 1.79 5.50 34.98
N LYS A 30 1.56 5.12 36.24
CA LYS A 30 2.02 3.85 36.80
C LYS A 30 1.40 2.64 36.09
N ASP A 31 0.10 2.72 35.75
CA ASP A 31 -0.62 1.64 35.07
C ASP A 31 -0.21 1.51 33.60
N LEU A 32 -0.04 2.64 32.88
CA LEU A 32 0.33 2.64 31.47
C LEU A 32 1.83 2.37 31.25
N ALA A 33 2.72 2.93 32.09
CA ALA A 33 4.16 2.73 31.96
C ALA A 33 4.56 1.25 32.11
N GLY A 34 3.86 0.47 32.93
CA GLY A 34 4.07 -0.97 33.06
C GLY A 34 3.75 -1.75 31.78
N MET A 35 2.77 -1.30 30.99
CA MET A 35 2.35 -1.94 29.74
C MET A 35 3.19 -1.49 28.54
N PHE A 36 3.59 -0.22 28.49
CA PHE A 36 4.36 0.32 27.37
C PHE A 36 5.86 0.01 27.46
N ARG A 37 6.45 -0.13 28.66
CA ARG A 37 7.89 -0.41 28.82
C ARG A 37 8.37 -1.67 28.10
N PRO A 38 7.70 -2.83 28.19
CA PRO A 38 8.13 -4.03 27.45
C PRO A 38 7.97 -3.86 25.94
N ILE A 39 6.82 -3.30 25.51
CA ILE A 39 6.51 -3.12 24.08
C ILE A 39 7.47 -2.13 23.44
N LEU A 40 7.77 -1.00 24.06
CA LEU A 40 8.71 0.00 23.52
C LEU A 40 10.16 -0.48 23.56
N LYS A 41 10.54 -1.29 24.57
CA LYS A 41 11.87 -1.90 24.66
C LYS A 41 12.09 -2.97 23.58
N ASP A 42 11.04 -3.70 23.21
CA ASP A 42 11.12 -4.76 22.19
C ASP A 42 10.89 -4.23 20.76
N VAL A 43 10.11 -3.16 20.57
CA VAL A 43 9.74 -2.61 19.25
C VAL A 43 10.70 -1.51 18.78
N ILE A 44 11.31 -0.74 19.70
CA ILE A 44 12.25 0.32 19.37
C ILE A 44 13.62 -0.15 19.83
N ALA A 45 14.52 -0.47 18.91
CA ALA A 45 15.95 -0.58 19.20
C ALA A 45 16.48 0.81 19.58
N VAL A 46 16.20 1.24 20.82
CA VAL A 46 16.53 2.58 21.32
C VAL A 46 18.04 2.84 21.23
N GLU A 47 18.86 1.79 21.19
CA GLU A 47 20.32 1.85 21.11
C GLU A 47 20.82 2.52 19.83
N ASP A 48 20.10 2.40 18.70
CA ASP A 48 20.51 2.93 17.39
C ASP A 48 20.02 4.37 17.11
N LEU A 49 19.29 4.97 18.06
CA LEU A 49 18.81 6.35 17.92
C LEU A 49 19.94 7.37 18.18
N PRO A 50 20.04 8.45 17.39
CA PRO A 50 20.92 9.58 17.71
C PRO A 50 20.57 10.19 19.07
N ASP A 51 21.58 10.64 19.82
CA ASP A 51 21.46 11.00 21.25
C ASP A 51 20.39 12.05 21.55
N GLY A 52 20.11 12.97 20.63
CA GLY A 52 19.04 13.97 20.79
C GLY A 52 17.63 13.37 20.84
N TYR A 53 17.37 12.28 20.10
CA TYR A 53 16.08 11.59 20.12
C TYR A 53 15.95 10.67 21.33
N LYS A 54 17.06 10.12 21.83
CA LYS A 54 17.11 9.36 23.09
C LYS A 54 16.69 10.23 24.27
N SER A 55 17.28 11.41 24.42
CA SER A 55 16.96 12.33 25.51
C SER A 55 15.50 12.78 25.47
N PHE A 56 14.98 13.08 24.27
CA PHE A 56 13.58 13.46 24.09
C PHE A 56 12.60 12.33 24.45
N LEU A 57 12.84 11.10 24.00
CA LEU A 57 11.99 9.95 24.33
C LEU A 57 12.11 9.54 25.81
N GLN A 58 13.28 9.73 26.43
CA GLN A 58 13.48 9.52 27.87
C GLN A 58 12.71 10.53 28.72
N GLU A 59 12.59 11.78 28.26
CA GLU A 59 11.82 12.83 28.94
C GLU A 59 10.30 12.55 28.90
N PHE A 60 9.81 11.81 27.89
CA PHE A 60 8.44 11.28 27.84
C PHE A 60 8.23 10.05 28.71
N LEU A 61 9.28 9.25 28.93
CA LEU A 61 9.24 8.08 29.81
C LEU A 61 9.31 8.46 31.29
N GLU A 62 9.89 9.63 31.61
CA GLU A 62 10.04 10.17 32.97
C GLU A 62 9.83 11.71 32.98
N PRO A 63 8.58 12.19 32.97
CA PRO A 63 8.29 13.62 32.99
C PRO A 63 8.68 14.27 34.33
N THR A 64 9.57 15.26 34.31
CA THR A 64 10.18 15.83 35.53
C THR A 64 9.48 17.07 36.13
N SER A 65 8.26 17.45 35.70
CA SER A 65 7.59 18.68 36.19
C SER A 65 6.06 18.73 36.06
N GLN A 66 5.39 19.24 37.12
CA GLN A 66 3.93 19.38 37.26
C GLN A 66 3.30 20.46 36.33
N THR A 67 4.01 21.54 36.02
CA THR A 67 3.51 22.63 35.13
C THR A 67 3.62 22.29 33.64
N THR A 68 4.45 21.29 33.31
CA THR A 68 4.61 20.74 31.97
C THR A 68 3.45 19.79 31.61
N GLY A 69 2.67 19.32 32.59
CA GLY A 69 1.58 18.37 32.38
C GLY A 69 0.38 18.91 31.58
N ALA A 70 0.00 20.18 31.70
CA ALA A 70 -1.23 20.68 31.06
C ALA A 70 -1.00 21.42 29.73
N VAL A 71 0.02 22.28 29.66
CA VAL A 71 0.38 23.04 28.44
C VAL A 71 1.41 22.29 27.60
N GLY A 72 2.32 21.55 28.25
CA GLY A 72 3.26 20.67 27.59
C GLY A 72 2.57 19.50 26.91
N MET A 73 1.52 18.89 27.47
CA MET A 73 0.83 17.78 26.78
C MET A 73 0.25 18.17 25.41
N ARG A 74 -0.32 19.37 25.22
CA ARG A 74 -0.91 19.75 23.92
C ARG A 74 0.15 20.22 22.92
N PHE A 75 1.08 21.06 23.35
CA PHE A 75 2.17 21.56 22.50
C PHE A 75 3.19 20.46 22.18
N ALA A 76 3.52 19.61 23.14
CA ALA A 76 4.33 18.42 22.93
C ALA A 76 3.55 17.33 22.20
N SER A 77 2.21 17.24 22.24
CA SER A 77 1.47 16.31 21.37
C SER A 77 1.51 16.73 19.90
N GLU A 78 1.36 18.02 19.57
CA GLU A 78 1.41 18.49 18.17
C GLU A 78 2.84 18.51 17.61
N ILE A 79 3.84 18.87 18.43
CA ILE A 79 5.25 18.80 18.04
C ILE A 79 5.77 17.37 18.10
N ALA A 80 5.34 16.53 19.05
CA ALA A 80 5.62 15.09 19.00
C ALA A 80 4.98 14.52 17.76
N ASP A 81 3.71 14.70 17.42
CA ASP A 81 3.16 14.12 16.18
C ASP A 81 3.93 14.57 14.92
N SER A 82 4.41 15.81 14.86
CA SER A 82 5.21 16.34 13.74
C SER A 82 6.66 15.83 13.72
N ILE A 83 7.34 15.75 14.87
CA ILE A 83 8.73 15.25 15.01
C ILE A 83 8.78 13.72 15.05
N VAL A 84 7.80 13.06 15.67
CA VAL A 84 7.57 11.61 15.69
C VAL A 84 7.33 11.12 14.28
N SER A 85 6.40 11.75 13.54
CA SER A 85 6.16 11.34 12.16
C SER A 85 7.30 11.70 11.22
N GLY A 86 8.00 12.83 11.41
CA GLY A 86 9.11 13.24 10.54
C GLY A 86 10.45 12.57 10.83
N ALA A 87 10.88 12.56 12.09
CA ALA A 87 12.23 12.16 12.50
C ALA A 87 12.34 10.70 12.93
N ILE A 88 11.25 10.07 13.37
CA ILE A 88 11.24 8.65 13.76
C ILE A 88 10.81 7.79 12.58
N SER A 89 10.26 8.35 11.50
CA SER A 89 9.96 7.63 10.25
C SER A 89 11.09 6.72 9.76
N PRO A 90 12.38 7.16 9.72
CA PRO A 90 13.48 6.27 9.38
C PRO A 90 13.69 5.11 10.37
N ILE A 91 13.53 5.34 11.67
CA ILE A 91 13.69 4.32 12.72
C ILE A 91 12.51 3.34 12.73
N VAL A 92 11.28 3.84 12.62
CA VAL A 92 10.07 3.01 12.42
C VAL A 92 10.23 2.15 11.17
N ARG A 93 10.79 2.70 10.08
CA ARG A 93 11.10 1.93 8.88
C ARG A 93 12.15 0.85 9.14
N VAL A 94 13.22 1.12 9.89
CA VAL A 94 14.23 0.12 10.25
C VAL A 94 13.64 -0.97 11.15
N ALA A 95 12.84 -0.59 12.15
CA ALA A 95 12.12 -1.53 13.01
C ALA A 95 11.17 -2.42 12.19
N ASN A 96 10.37 -1.83 11.30
CA ASN A 96 9.53 -2.58 10.37
C ASN A 96 10.36 -3.51 9.47
N GLN A 97 11.49 -3.06 8.94
CA GLN A 97 12.39 -3.89 8.12
C GLN A 97 13.00 -5.06 8.92
N ALA A 98 13.40 -4.83 10.17
CA ALA A 98 13.91 -5.88 11.05
C ALA A 98 12.81 -6.88 11.44
N MET A 99 11.59 -6.41 11.68
CA MET A 99 10.42 -7.27 11.87
C MET A 99 10.14 -8.10 10.62
N GLU A 100 10.10 -7.49 9.44
CA GLU A 100 9.91 -8.18 8.16
C GLU A 100 11.00 -9.22 7.88
N TYR A 101 12.26 -8.92 8.22
CA TYR A 101 13.38 -9.86 8.09
C TYR A 101 13.20 -11.10 8.97
N ASN A 102 12.74 -10.91 10.22
CA ASN A 102 12.56 -12.01 11.16
C ASN A 102 11.25 -12.78 10.95
N MET A 103 10.16 -12.08 10.61
CA MET A 103 8.84 -12.65 10.43
C MET A 103 8.60 -13.21 9.02
N LEU A 104 9.40 -12.78 8.03
CA LEU A 104 9.28 -13.18 6.62
C LEU A 104 7.86 -12.97 6.07
N SER A 105 7.19 -11.91 6.51
CA SER A 105 5.79 -11.60 6.16
C SER A 105 5.61 -11.19 4.70
N ASN A 106 6.67 -10.69 4.06
CA ASN A 106 6.71 -10.41 2.62
C ASN A 106 6.81 -11.70 1.78
N ILE A 107 5.71 -12.46 1.73
CA ILE A 107 5.56 -13.64 0.89
C ILE A 107 5.07 -13.28 -0.53
N LEU A 108 5.22 -14.21 -1.47
CA LEU A 108 4.72 -14.05 -2.84
C LEU A 108 3.21 -13.77 -2.83
N THR A 109 2.79 -12.82 -3.66
CA THR A 109 1.36 -12.55 -3.85
C THR A 109 0.70 -13.67 -4.66
N ALA A 110 -0.62 -13.82 -4.54
CA ALA A 110 -1.39 -14.77 -5.33
C ALA A 110 -1.17 -14.60 -6.85
N GLY A 111 -0.99 -13.36 -7.33
CA GLY A 111 -0.70 -13.09 -8.74
C GLY A 111 0.72 -13.48 -9.18
N GLN A 112 1.72 -13.28 -8.32
CA GLN A 112 3.08 -13.77 -8.56
C GLN A 112 3.12 -15.30 -8.57
N ALA A 113 2.42 -15.94 -7.63
CA ALA A 113 2.27 -17.38 -7.56
C ALA A 113 1.58 -17.94 -8.81
N ALA A 114 0.48 -17.33 -9.28
CA ALA A 114 -0.20 -17.72 -10.51
C ALA A 114 0.73 -17.64 -11.74
N THR A 115 1.56 -16.60 -11.81
CA THR A 115 2.56 -16.44 -12.88
C THR A 115 3.62 -17.55 -12.85
N LEU A 116 4.14 -17.89 -11.67
CA LEU A 116 5.14 -18.95 -11.51
C LEU A 116 4.55 -20.34 -11.78
N TYR A 117 3.30 -20.57 -11.35
CA TYR A 117 2.57 -21.80 -11.59
C TYR A 117 2.38 -22.04 -13.09
N ARG A 118 1.93 -21.01 -13.84
CA ARG A 118 1.86 -21.07 -15.31
C ARG A 118 3.18 -21.44 -15.97
N ARG A 119 4.28 -20.92 -15.43
CA ARG A 119 5.65 -21.18 -15.94
C ARG A 119 6.21 -22.53 -15.48
N LYS A 120 5.41 -23.36 -14.79
CA LYS A 120 5.83 -24.65 -14.20
C LYS A 120 7.06 -24.51 -13.30
N ARG A 121 7.12 -23.42 -12.52
CA ARG A 121 8.24 -23.12 -11.60
C ARG A 121 7.92 -23.40 -10.15
N ILE A 122 6.66 -23.66 -9.81
CA ILE A 122 6.20 -24.05 -8.48
C ILE A 122 5.22 -25.20 -8.59
N GLU A 123 5.15 -26.01 -7.54
CA GLU A 123 4.21 -27.13 -7.43
C GLU A 123 2.77 -26.65 -7.18
N PRO A 124 1.75 -27.44 -7.56
CA PRO A 124 0.33 -27.09 -7.36
C PRO A 124 -0.04 -26.82 -5.90
N GLU A 125 0.54 -27.55 -4.95
CA GLU A 125 0.26 -27.40 -3.51
C GLU A 125 0.76 -26.06 -2.98
N LEU A 126 1.93 -25.62 -3.47
CA LEU A 126 2.50 -24.33 -3.11
C LEU A 126 1.69 -23.18 -3.75
N TYR A 127 1.19 -23.38 -4.97
CA TYR A 127 0.27 -22.45 -5.60
C TYR A 127 -1.03 -22.29 -4.80
N GLU A 128 -1.69 -23.40 -4.42
CA GLU A 128 -2.91 -23.36 -3.60
C GLU A 128 -2.68 -22.64 -2.26
N THR A 129 -1.50 -22.82 -1.65
CA THR A 129 -1.13 -22.16 -0.40
C THR A 129 -1.08 -20.63 -0.57
N TYR A 130 -0.41 -20.11 -1.60
CA TYR A 130 -0.37 -18.66 -1.86
C TYR A 130 -1.73 -18.08 -2.24
N MET A 131 -2.59 -18.85 -2.91
CA MET A 131 -3.95 -18.41 -3.23
C MET A 131 -4.82 -18.29 -1.97
N LYS A 132 -4.64 -19.20 -0.99
CA LYS A 132 -5.27 -19.10 0.34
C LYS A 132 -4.76 -17.90 1.13
N TYR A 133 -3.45 -17.64 1.11
CA TYR A 133 -2.89 -16.44 1.74
C TYR A 133 -3.44 -15.15 1.13
N GLY A 134 -3.71 -15.14 -0.18
CA GLY A 134 -4.39 -14.03 -0.86
C GLY A 134 -5.90 -13.92 -0.60
N GLY A 135 -6.49 -14.84 0.18
CA GLY A 135 -7.91 -14.84 0.50
C GLY A 135 -8.84 -15.29 -0.62
N TYR A 136 -8.32 -15.91 -1.68
CA TYR A 136 -9.14 -16.36 -2.80
C TYR A 136 -9.86 -17.68 -2.48
N PRO A 137 -11.15 -17.82 -2.84
CA PRO A 137 -11.81 -19.12 -2.84
C PRO A 137 -11.32 -19.98 -4.01
N LYS A 138 -11.37 -21.31 -3.86
CA LYS A 138 -10.83 -22.27 -4.85
C LYS A 138 -11.45 -22.10 -6.25
N GLU A 139 -12.71 -21.70 -6.31
CA GLU A 139 -13.45 -21.40 -7.55
C GLU A 139 -12.87 -20.23 -8.36
N GLN A 140 -12.15 -19.33 -7.69
CA GLN A 140 -11.52 -18.17 -8.33
C GLN A 140 -10.07 -18.43 -8.74
N TYR A 141 -9.50 -19.59 -8.44
CA TYR A 141 -8.09 -19.85 -8.75
C TYR A 141 -7.83 -19.82 -10.25
N ASP A 142 -8.68 -20.52 -11.00
CA ASP A 142 -8.62 -20.54 -12.47
C ASP A 142 -8.91 -19.15 -13.07
N LYS A 143 -9.80 -18.36 -12.45
CA LYS A 143 -10.12 -17.00 -12.92
C LYS A 143 -8.92 -16.06 -12.79
N LEU A 144 -8.23 -16.07 -11.65
CA LEU A 144 -7.02 -15.26 -11.47
C LEU A 144 -5.89 -15.73 -12.39
N TYR A 145 -5.74 -17.06 -12.54
CA TYR A 145 -4.77 -17.63 -13.46
C TYR A 145 -4.95 -17.12 -14.90
N ARG A 146 -6.20 -17.14 -15.39
CA ARG A 146 -6.56 -16.61 -16.72
C ARG A 146 -6.47 -15.10 -16.81
N ALA A 147 -6.80 -14.36 -15.76
CA ALA A 147 -6.72 -12.89 -15.75
C ALA A 147 -5.28 -12.37 -15.94
N ILE A 148 -4.28 -13.14 -15.50
CA ILE A 148 -2.86 -12.79 -15.64
C ILE A 148 -2.29 -13.35 -16.96
N GLU A 149 -3.05 -14.14 -17.70
CA GLU A 149 -2.68 -14.59 -19.04
C GLU A 149 -2.55 -13.38 -19.97
N PRO A 150 -1.40 -13.23 -20.66
CA PRO A 150 -1.29 -12.22 -21.69
C PRO A 150 -2.38 -12.47 -22.73
N PHE A 151 -3.34 -11.55 -22.80
CA PHE A 151 -4.37 -11.58 -23.81
C PHE A 151 -3.89 -10.79 -25.04
N PRO A 152 -4.24 -11.20 -26.26
CA PRO A 152 -3.88 -10.44 -27.47
C PRO A 152 -4.33 -8.99 -27.39
N SER A 153 -3.54 -8.08 -27.95
CA SER A 153 -3.92 -6.67 -28.02
C SER A 153 -5.05 -6.48 -29.04
N ILE A 154 -5.79 -5.38 -28.95
CA ILE A 154 -6.87 -5.09 -29.91
C ILE A 154 -6.38 -5.11 -31.38
N PRO A 155 -5.22 -4.52 -31.74
CA PRO A 155 -4.65 -4.68 -33.09
C PRO A 155 -4.46 -6.15 -33.54
N ASP A 156 -3.99 -7.01 -32.63
CA ASP A 156 -3.80 -8.44 -32.92
C ASP A 156 -5.14 -9.14 -33.13
N LEU A 157 -6.17 -8.76 -32.36
CA LEU A 157 -7.53 -9.25 -32.53
C LEU A 157 -8.13 -8.81 -33.87
N ILE A 158 -7.95 -7.54 -34.27
CA ILE A 158 -8.37 -7.07 -35.60
C ILE A 158 -7.68 -7.86 -36.71
N MET A 159 -6.37 -8.08 -36.56
CA MET A 159 -5.60 -8.88 -37.52
C MET A 159 -6.11 -10.34 -37.56
N TYR A 160 -6.37 -10.94 -36.40
CA TYR A 160 -6.97 -12.26 -36.28
C TYR A 160 -8.32 -12.31 -37.00
N GLY A 161 -9.23 -11.36 -36.75
CA GLY A 161 -10.53 -11.27 -37.42
C GLY A 161 -10.40 -11.19 -38.94
N ARG A 162 -9.45 -10.39 -39.45
CA ARG A 162 -9.19 -10.27 -40.91
C ARG A 162 -8.76 -11.58 -41.55
N TYR A 163 -7.88 -12.34 -40.90
CA TYR A 163 -7.38 -13.60 -41.45
C TYR A 163 -8.35 -14.76 -41.25
N GLN A 164 -9.09 -14.78 -40.15
CA GLN A 164 -9.97 -15.89 -39.77
C GLN A 164 -11.39 -15.75 -40.34
N ALA A 165 -12.03 -14.59 -40.17
CA ALA A 165 -13.41 -14.34 -40.61
C ALA A 165 -13.50 -13.70 -42.01
N GLY A 166 -12.36 -13.23 -42.54
CA GLY A 166 -12.26 -12.61 -43.85
C GLY A 166 -12.35 -11.08 -43.82
N PHE A 167 -11.93 -10.45 -44.92
CA PHE A 167 -11.82 -9.00 -45.03
C PHE A 167 -13.16 -8.27 -44.86
N ASP A 168 -14.26 -8.87 -45.31
CA ASP A 168 -15.59 -8.25 -45.33
C ASP A 168 -16.35 -8.40 -43.99
N ASN A 169 -15.90 -9.29 -43.09
CA ASN A 169 -16.57 -9.57 -41.82
C ASN A 169 -15.60 -9.64 -40.63
N VAL A 170 -14.72 -8.62 -40.53
CA VAL A 170 -13.75 -8.53 -39.42
C VAL A 170 -14.46 -8.46 -38.07
N TRP A 171 -15.55 -7.69 -37.98
CA TRP A 171 -16.37 -7.56 -36.77
C TRP A 171 -16.82 -8.91 -36.24
N GLY A 172 -17.40 -9.77 -37.10
CA GLY A 172 -17.89 -11.08 -36.69
C GLY A 172 -16.81 -11.94 -36.04
N GLY A 173 -15.61 -11.97 -36.62
CA GLY A 173 -14.50 -12.75 -36.07
C GLY A 173 -13.95 -12.21 -34.74
N VAL A 174 -14.01 -10.90 -34.51
CA VAL A 174 -13.53 -10.27 -33.26
C VAL A 174 -14.57 -10.39 -32.15
N ALA A 175 -15.84 -10.11 -32.46
CA ALA A 175 -16.94 -10.14 -31.49
C ALA A 175 -17.21 -11.54 -30.91
N GLU A 176 -16.80 -12.60 -31.60
CA GLU A 176 -16.87 -13.98 -31.08
C GLU A 176 -15.89 -14.24 -29.92
N VAL A 177 -14.78 -13.51 -29.87
CA VAL A 177 -13.66 -13.80 -28.93
C VAL A 177 -13.39 -12.68 -27.95
N TYR A 178 -13.89 -11.47 -28.21
CA TYR A 178 -13.62 -10.30 -27.39
C TYR A 178 -14.76 -9.29 -27.44
N ASP A 179 -15.13 -8.78 -26.27
CA ASP A 179 -16.15 -7.73 -26.11
C ASP A 179 -15.51 -6.36 -26.36
N ILE A 180 -15.51 -5.95 -27.62
CA ILE A 180 -15.04 -4.63 -28.05
C ILE A 180 -16.21 -3.67 -28.20
N ASP A 181 -16.05 -2.44 -27.70
CA ASP A 181 -17.03 -1.39 -27.92
C ASP A 181 -17.20 -1.09 -29.42
N THR A 182 -18.44 -0.92 -29.86
CA THR A 182 -18.78 -0.73 -31.27
C THR A 182 -18.28 0.60 -31.86
N GLU A 183 -18.08 1.63 -31.03
CA GLU A 183 -17.52 2.91 -31.46
C GLU A 183 -15.99 2.81 -31.58
N ASP A 184 -15.34 2.23 -30.57
CA ASP A 184 -13.89 2.01 -30.58
C ASP A 184 -13.46 1.06 -31.72
N TYR A 185 -14.26 0.05 -32.01
CA TYR A 185 -14.00 -0.88 -33.11
C TYR A 185 -13.78 -0.16 -34.44
N LYS A 186 -14.53 0.91 -34.74
CA LYS A 186 -14.38 1.66 -36.01
C LYS A 186 -12.98 2.25 -36.15
N ILE A 187 -12.42 2.73 -35.04
CA ILE A 187 -11.07 3.29 -34.99
C ILE A 187 -10.05 2.17 -35.22
N TRP A 188 -10.19 1.07 -34.49
CA TRP A 188 -9.28 -0.08 -34.58
C TRP A 188 -9.33 -0.77 -35.94
N GLU A 189 -10.51 -0.91 -36.53
CA GLU A 189 -10.69 -1.48 -37.86
C GLU A 189 -9.96 -0.64 -38.91
N TRP A 190 -10.09 0.69 -38.83
CA TRP A 190 -9.40 1.63 -39.72
C TRP A 190 -7.88 1.58 -39.55
N LEU A 191 -7.39 1.58 -38.30
CA LEU A 191 -5.96 1.48 -37.99
C LEU A 191 -5.38 0.14 -38.45
N GLY A 192 -6.14 -0.95 -38.33
CA GLY A 192 -5.73 -2.29 -38.73
C GLY A 192 -5.82 -2.56 -40.24
N ARG A 193 -6.17 -1.58 -41.09
CA ARG A 193 -6.13 -1.74 -42.55
C ARG A 193 -4.67 -1.78 -43.02
N GLN A 194 -4.33 -2.80 -43.81
CA GLN A 194 -3.02 -2.85 -44.45
C GLN A 194 -2.86 -1.66 -45.39
N ARG A 195 -1.82 -0.86 -45.16
CA ARG A 195 -1.47 0.27 -46.02
C ARG A 195 -0.36 -0.18 -46.95
N LEU A 196 -0.55 0.03 -48.25
CA LEU A 196 0.53 -0.17 -49.21
C LEU A 196 1.66 0.81 -48.88
N ASN A 197 2.87 0.27 -48.73
CA ASN A 197 4.05 1.12 -48.57
C ASN A 197 4.43 1.77 -49.91
N THR A 198 5.25 2.82 -49.86
CA THR A 198 5.64 3.59 -51.05
C THR A 198 6.22 2.72 -52.17
N ILE A 199 6.97 1.66 -51.83
CA ILE A 199 7.58 0.75 -52.81
C ILE A 199 6.50 -0.10 -53.50
N GLN A 200 5.52 -0.60 -52.74
CA GLN A 200 4.39 -1.36 -53.28
C GLN A 200 3.54 -0.47 -54.19
N VAL A 201 3.24 0.76 -53.77
CA VAL A 201 2.52 1.74 -54.60
C VAL A 201 3.29 2.04 -55.87
N GLN A 202 4.58 2.37 -55.79
CA GLN A 202 5.41 2.64 -56.98
C GLN A 202 5.46 1.43 -57.93
N SER A 203 5.52 0.22 -57.39
CA SER A 203 5.55 -1.01 -58.19
C SER A 203 4.23 -1.24 -58.91
N LEU A 204 3.10 -0.99 -58.25
CA LEU A 204 1.76 -1.12 -58.84
C LEU A 204 1.51 -0.03 -59.90
N LEU A 205 1.98 1.20 -59.67
CA LEU A 205 1.90 2.31 -60.61
C LEU A 205 2.70 2.01 -61.89
N LYS A 206 3.95 1.52 -61.76
CA LYS A 206 4.78 1.10 -62.91
C LYS A 206 4.19 -0.07 -63.68
N ARG A 207 3.39 -0.92 -63.02
CA ARG A 207 2.69 -2.06 -63.63
C ARG A 207 1.35 -1.67 -64.26
N GLY A 208 0.93 -0.40 -64.16
CA GLY A 208 -0.36 0.07 -64.66
C GLY A 208 -1.56 -0.58 -63.97
N THR A 209 -1.40 -1.03 -62.72
CA THR A 209 -2.49 -1.66 -61.93
C THR A 209 -3.23 -0.63 -61.08
N ILE A 210 -2.60 0.52 -60.81
CA ILE A 210 -3.19 1.68 -60.15
C ILE A 210 -2.78 2.93 -60.94
N ASP A 211 -3.64 3.95 -60.93
CA ASP A 211 -3.41 5.26 -61.57
C ASP A 211 -3.05 6.34 -60.52
N GLU A 212 -2.59 7.51 -60.98
CA GLU A 212 -2.27 8.68 -60.13
C GLU A 212 -3.50 9.28 -59.43
#